data_AF-A0A0Q1CRE2-F1
#
_entry.id   AF-A0A0Q1CRE2-F1
#
_cell.length_a   1.000
_cell.length_b   1.000
_cell.length_c   1.000
_cell.angle_alpha   90.00
_cell.angle_beta   90.00
_cell.angle_gamma   90.00
#
_symmetry.space_group_name_H-M   'P 1'
#
loop_
_entity.id
_entity.type
_entity.pdbx_description
1 polymer ?
#
loop_
_entity_poly.entity_id
_entity_poly.type
_entity_poly.pdbx_seq_one_letter_code
_entity_poly.pdbx_strand_id
1 'polypeptide(L)' 'MKEFRMTVAQVEKAAKKSRYLLMTIRGGYRFAINSGIVEKARLKAKVKKNHVTDYIGYRPIGLHEYISNKTPFI' A
#
# COMPACT_ATOMS: atom_id res chain seq x y z
N MET A 1 -14.65 -17.45 4.20
CA MET A 1 -14.59 -15.97 4.30
C MET A 1 -14.15 -15.42 2.95
N LYS A 2 -14.91 -14.51 2.31
CA LYS A 2 -14.48 -13.84 1.07
C LYS A 2 -13.20 -13.06 1.36
N GLU A 3 -12.10 -13.40 0.67
CA GLU A 3 -10.85 -12.65 0.78
C GLU A 3 -11.04 -11.26 0.17
N PHE A 4 -11.10 -10.23 1.02
CA PHE A 4 -11.14 -8.84 0.59
C PHE A 4 -9.72 -8.39 0.22
N ARG A 5 -9.32 -8.64 -1.03
CA ARG A 5 -8.10 -8.06 -1.58
C ARG A 5 -8.41 -6.73 -2.26
N MET A 6 -7.52 -5.77 -2.09
CA MET A 6 -7.65 -4.45 -2.69
C MET A 6 -7.21 -4.49 -4.15
N THR A 7 -7.90 -3.74 -5.02
CA THR A 7 -7.42 -3.46 -6.37
C THR A 7 -6.38 -2.34 -6.36
N VAL A 8 -5.57 -2.26 -7.41
CA VAL A 8 -4.63 -1.15 -7.62
C VAL A 8 -5.35 0.20 -7.56
N ALA A 9 -6.56 0.32 -8.12
CA ALA A 9 -7.37 1.53 -8.03
C ALA A 9 -7.73 1.92 -6.59
N GLN A 10 -8.03 0.95 -5.72
CA GLN A 10 -8.32 1.20 -4.32
C GLN A 10 -7.08 1.64 -3.56
N VAL A 11 -5.91 1.05 -3.87
CA VAL A 11 -4.62 1.46 -3.29
C VAL A 11 -4.26 2.88 -3.72
N GLU A 12 -4.43 3.23 -5.00
CA GLU A 12 -4.23 4.60 -5.49
C GLU A 12 -5.18 5.60 -4.82
N LYS A 13 -6.47 5.23 -4.67
CA LYS A 13 -7.45 6.06 -3.97
C LYS A 13 -7.07 6.29 -2.51
N ALA A 14 -6.56 5.27 -1.83
CA ALA A 14 -6.03 5.41 -0.47
C ALA A 14 -4.79 6.30 -0.43
N ALA A 15 -3.87 6.13 -1.38
CA ALA A 15 -2.63 6.90 -1.48
C ALA A 15 -2.89 8.40 -1.70
N LYS A 16 -3.99 8.77 -2.38
CA LYS A 16 -4.40 10.17 -2.54
C LYS A 16 -4.88 10.84 -1.26
N LYS A 17 -5.29 10.07 -0.23
CA LYS A 17 -5.83 10.61 1.02
C LYS A 17 -4.77 10.91 2.08
N SER A 18 -3.60 10.28 2.01
CA SER A 18 -2.53 10.41 3.01
C SER A 18 -1.17 10.24 2.36
N ARG A 19 -0.16 10.96 2.85
CA ARG A 19 1.23 10.87 2.36
C ARG A 19 1.88 9.52 2.67
N TYR A 20 1.47 8.87 3.76
CA TYR A 20 1.98 7.58 4.19
C TYR A 20 0.83 6.63 4.55
N LEU A 21 1.01 5.35 4.21
CA LEU A 21 0.06 4.29 4.50
C LEU A 21 0.78 3.10 5.13
N LEU A 22 0.15 2.49 6.13
CA LEU A 22 0.49 1.16 6.61
C LEU A 22 -0.38 0.16 5.86
N MET A 23 0.24 -0.63 4.99
CA MET A 23 -0.44 -1.66 4.22
C MET A 23 -0.40 -2.98 4.95
N THR A 24 -1.48 -3.75 4.88
CA THR A 24 -1.55 -5.10 5.47
C THR A 24 -1.68 -6.11 4.34
N ILE A 25 -0.85 -7.16 4.37
CA ILE A 25 -0.94 -8.29 3.44
C ILE A 25 -1.52 -9.52 4.14
N ARG A 26 -1.86 -10.53 3.34
CA ARG A 26 -2.28 -11.84 3.85
C ARG A 26 -1.18 -12.43 4.75
N GLY A 27 -1.58 -12.92 5.92
CA GLY A 27 -0.65 -13.40 6.97
C GLY A 27 -0.39 -12.38 8.09
N GLY A 28 -1.00 -11.19 8.02
CA GLY A 28 -0.96 -10.20 9.11
C GLY A 28 0.27 -9.29 9.09
N TYR A 29 1.22 -9.54 8.18
CA TYR A 29 2.36 -8.67 7.96
C TYR A 29 1.93 -7.28 7.50
N ARG A 30 2.62 -6.27 8.03
CA ARG A 30 2.37 -4.87 7.75
C ARG A 30 3.65 -4.18 7.33
N PHE A 31 3.53 -3.27 6.38
CA PHE A 31 4.65 -2.43 5.96
C PHE A 31 4.20 -1.04 5.57
N ALA A 32 5.05 -0.07 5.86
CA ALA A 32 4.78 1.32 5.58
C ALA A 32 5.21 1.68 4.16
N ILE A 33 4.34 2.37 3.43
CA ILE A 33 4.61 2.88 2.09
C ILE A 33 4.48 4.40 2.05
N ASN A 34 5.31 5.03 1.21
CA ASN A 34 5.14 6.43 0.84
C ASN A 34 4.18 6.49 -0.36
N SER A 35 3.04 7.14 -0.20
CA SER A 35 2.00 7.23 -1.22
C SER A 35 2.47 7.85 -2.54
N GLY A 36 3.48 8.73 -2.49
CA GLY A 36 4.06 9.36 -3.68
C GLY A 36 4.77 8.39 -4.64
N ILE A 37 5.07 7.17 -4.21
CA ILE A 37 5.70 6.15 -5.05
C ILE A 37 4.69 5.22 -5.73
N VAL A 38 3.43 5.20 -5.25
CA VAL A 38 2.42 4.20 -5.67
C VAL A 38 2.14 4.28 -7.17
N GLU A 39 1.90 5.49 -7.69
CA GLU A 39 1.65 5.70 -9.12
C GLU A 39 2.87 5.35 -9.97
N LYS A 40 4.07 5.77 -9.53
CA LYS A 40 5.33 5.44 -10.22
C LYS A 40 5.59 3.93 -10.26
N ALA A 41 5.35 3.24 -9.15
CA ALA A 41 5.48 1.79 -9.05
C ALA A 41 4.48 1.08 -9.98
N ARG A 42 3.22 1.53 -10.00
CA ARG A 42 2.20 1.01 -10.93
C ARG A 42 2.64 1.14 -12.39
N LEU A 43 3.11 2.33 -12.79
CA LEU A 43 3.56 2.60 -14.15
C LEU A 43 4.76 1.73 -14.53
N LYS A 44 5.75 1.60 -13.64
CA LYS A 44 6.94 0.75 -13.85
C LYS A 44 6.57 -0.72 -14.01
N ALA A 45 5.65 -1.23 -13.19
CA ALA A 45 5.18 -2.60 -13.24
C ALA A 45 4.16 -2.87 -14.36
N LYS A 46 3.72 -1.83 -15.10
CA LYS A 46 2.72 -1.91 -16.19
C LYS A 46 1.41 -2.62 -15.79
N VAL A 47 1.03 -2.53 -14.51
CA VAL A 47 -0.19 -3.18 -13.99
C VAL A 47 -1.43 -2.30 -14.18
N LYS A 48 -2.54 -2.95 -14.54
CA LYS A 48 -3.85 -2.31 -14.75
C LYS A 48 -4.52 -1.97 -13.43
N LYS A 49 -5.37 -0.93 -13.42
CA LYS A 49 -6.06 -0.43 -12.22
C LYS A 49 -7.02 -1.43 -11.58
N ASN A 50 -7.60 -2.34 -12.36
CA ASN A 50 -8.49 -3.40 -11.89
C ASN A 50 -7.74 -4.63 -11.34
N HIS A 51 -6.41 -4.67 -11.49
CA HIS A 51 -5.62 -5.78 -10.97
C HIS A 51 -5.72 -5.85 -9.45
N VAL A 52 -5.82 -7.07 -8.93
CA VAL A 52 -5.89 -7.33 -7.49
C VAL A 52 -4.47 -7.33 -6.93
N THR A 53 -4.31 -6.75 -5.75
CA THR A 53 -3.05 -6.71 -5.01
C THR A 53 -3.07 -7.72 -3.87
N ASP A 54 -1.92 -8.00 -3.27
CA ASP A 54 -1.85 -8.84 -2.06
C ASP A 54 -2.29 -8.11 -0.79
N TYR A 55 -2.62 -6.82 -0.91
CA TYR A 55 -3.10 -6.00 0.19
C TYR A 55 -4.54 -6.33 0.53
N ILE A 56 -4.78 -6.54 1.82
CA ILE A 56 -6.13 -6.79 2.37
C ILE A 56 -6.67 -5.58 3.13
N GLY A 57 -5.84 -4.57 3.38
CA GLY A 57 -6.25 -3.35 4.07
C GLY A 57 -5.14 -2.31 4.15
N TYR A 58 -5.55 -1.10 4.56
CA TYR A 58 -4.65 0.04 4.73
C TYR A 58 -5.08 0.90 5.93
N ARG A 59 -4.10 1.58 6.54
CA ARG A 59 -4.33 2.63 7.56
C ARG A 59 -3.44 3.84 7.24
N PRO A 60 -3.99 5.08 7.24
CA PRO A 60 -3.17 6.30 7.20
C PRO A 60 -2.25 6.38 8.43
N ILE A 61 -0.99 6.76 8.22
CA ILE A 61 0.02 6.89 9.29
C ILE A 61 0.81 8.19 9.16
N GLY A 62 1.41 8.62 10.27
CA GLY A 62 2.32 9.77 10.31
C GLY A 62 3.75 9.45 9.84
N LEU A 63 4.59 10.48 9.72
CA LEU A 63 6.00 10.35 9.35
C LEU A 63 6.79 9.45 10.32
N HIS A 64 6.58 9.62 11.62
CA HIS A 64 7.28 8.82 12.64
C HIS A 64 6.92 7.33 12.53
N GLU A 65 5.63 7.01 12.43
CA GLU A 65 5.18 5.63 12.20
C GLU A 65 5.71 5.06 10.89
N TYR A 66 5.77 5.86 9.83
CA TYR A 66 6.38 5.45 8.56
C TYR A 66 7.85 5.10 8.74
N ILE A 67 8.63 5.91 9.45
CA ILE A 67 10.05 5.64 9.69
C ILE A 67 10.26 4.39 10.55
N SER A 68 9.40 4.13 11.53
CA SER A 68 9.49 2.95 12.39
C SER A 68 9.05 1.65 11.70
N ASN A 69 8.14 1.73 10.72
CA ASN A 69 7.56 0.57 10.03
C ASN A 69 8.05 0.42 8.58
N LYS A 70 8.91 1.31 8.09
CA LYS A 70 9.58 1.11 6.80
C LYS A 70 10.56 -0.04 7.00
N THR A 71 10.49 -1.03 6.11
CA THR A 71 11.49 -2.09 6.08
C THR A 71 12.85 -1.43 5.83
N PRO A 72 13.86 -1.60 6.72
CA PRO A 72 15.20 -1.16 6.40
C PRO A 72 15.65 -1.91 5.15
N PHE A 73 16.24 -1.20 4.19
CA PHE A 73 16.94 -1.84 3.08
C PHE A 73 18.16 -2.53 3.70
N ILE A 74 18.13 -3.86 3.79
CA ILE A 74 19.31 -4.69 4.05
C ILE A 74 19.95 -4.98 2.70
#